data_AF-A0A1Q3CIV6-F1
#
_entry.id   AF-A0A1Q3CIV6-F1
#
_cell.length_a   1.000
_cell.length_b   1.000
_cell.length_c   1.000
_cell.angle_alpha   90.00
_cell.angle_beta   90.00
_cell.angle_gamma   90.00
#
_symmetry.space_group_name_H-M   'P 1'
#
loop_
_entity.id
_entity.type
_entity.pdbx_description
1 polymer ?
#
loop_
_entity_poly.entity_id
_entity_poly.type
_entity_poly.pdbx_seq_one_letter_code
_entity_poly.pdbx_strand_id
1 'polypeptide(L)'
;MSLKLEECNFIPVWVKLFNVLVHLWTKLGLSYIFSVLGRPLYMDAPTKNRQSLAYARICVDMSASSPFPSSILLDLDEGGTMVVGVEYPWKPQACSLCKVFGHPNKSCPKAVRREWLPKQVVEACRDQRTRRAGSLSRERNPGLRW
;
A
#
# COMPACT_ATOMS: atom_id res chain seq x y z
N MET A 1 -13.29 31.18 11.40
CA MET A 1 -12.83 30.02 12.20
C MET A 1 -12.46 28.90 11.24
N SER A 2 -11.22 28.89 10.76
CA SER A 2 -10.75 27.81 9.88
C SER A 2 -10.66 26.53 10.70
N LEU A 3 -11.56 25.58 10.44
CA LEU A 3 -11.44 24.23 10.99
C LEU A 3 -10.17 23.65 10.37
N LYS A 4 -9.07 23.70 11.11
CA LYS A 4 -7.91 22.86 10.84
C LYS A 4 -8.48 21.45 10.88
N LEU A 5 -8.54 20.78 9.73
CA LEU A 5 -8.77 19.35 9.68
C LEU A 5 -7.62 18.73 10.45
N GLU A 6 -7.81 18.55 11.76
CA GLU A 6 -6.99 17.65 12.53
C GLU A 6 -6.98 16.35 11.74
N GLU A 7 -5.78 15.92 11.37
CA GLU A 7 -5.57 14.82 10.45
C GLU A 7 -6.31 13.59 11.00
N CYS A 8 -7.44 13.24 10.38
CA CYS A 8 -8.28 12.12 10.80
C CYS A 8 -7.57 10.82 10.44
N ASN A 9 -6.55 10.51 11.23
CA ASN A 9 -5.63 9.40 11.06
C ASN A 9 -6.19 8.11 11.68
N PHE A 10 -7.19 8.24 12.56
CA PHE A 10 -7.82 7.14 13.28
C PHE A 10 -9.33 7.20 13.09
N ILE A 11 -9.95 6.04 12.96
CA ILE A 11 -11.40 5.92 12.84
C ILE A 11 -11.90 4.65 13.56
N PRO A 12 -13.01 4.74 14.32
CA PRO A 12 -13.63 3.58 14.92
C PRO A 12 -14.28 2.69 13.86
N VAL A 13 -13.89 1.43 13.81
CA VAL A 13 -14.43 0.44 12.88
C VAL A 13 -14.84 -0.81 13.64
N TRP A 14 -16.04 -1.29 13.34
CA TRP A 14 -16.50 -2.58 13.82
C TRP A 14 -15.80 -3.70 13.05
N VAL A 15 -15.25 -4.66 13.79
CA VAL A 15 -14.54 -5.81 13.22
C VAL A 15 -15.12 -7.08 13.83
N LYS A 16 -15.30 -8.11 13.00
CA LYS A 16 -15.65 -9.46 13.43
C LYS A 16 -14.44 -10.38 13.30
N LEU A 17 -14.19 -11.17 14.33
CA LEU A 17 -13.23 -12.26 14.32
C LEU A 17 -13.95 -13.60 14.31
N PHE A 18 -13.50 -14.51 13.46
CA PHE A 18 -13.99 -15.87 13.34
C PHE A 18 -12.91 -16.87 13.72
N ASN A 19 -13.32 -18.08 14.11
CA ASN A 19 -12.41 -19.16 14.48
C ASN A 19 -11.50 -18.79 15.68
N VAL A 20 -12.05 -18.09 16.67
CA VAL A 20 -11.33 -17.75 17.92
C VAL A 20 -11.50 -18.88 18.93
N LEU A 21 -10.41 -19.41 19.48
CA LEU A 21 -10.43 -20.46 20.50
C LEU A 21 -11.21 -20.01 21.73
N VAL A 22 -12.03 -20.90 22.29
CA VAL A 22 -12.88 -20.64 23.47
C VAL A 22 -12.06 -20.09 24.66
N HIS A 23 -10.81 -20.52 24.84
CA HIS A 23 -9.94 -20.01 25.90
C HIS A 23 -9.59 -18.51 25.73
N LEU A 24 -9.53 -18.02 24.49
CA LEU A 24 -9.26 -16.61 24.16
C LEU A 24 -10.51 -15.72 24.21
N TRP A 25 -11.71 -16.28 24.44
CA TRP A 25 -12.97 -15.55 24.63
C TRP A 25 -13.09 -14.87 26.01
N THR A 26 -12.00 -14.27 26.45
CA THR A 26 -11.94 -13.39 27.61
C THR A 26 -11.80 -11.95 27.16
N LYS A 27 -12.12 -10.99 28.04
CA LYS A 27 -11.94 -9.58 27.73
C LYS A 27 -10.48 -9.27 27.35
N LEU A 28 -9.53 -9.88 28.06
CA LEU A 28 -8.10 -9.75 27.80
C LEU A 28 -7.70 -10.45 26.50
N GLY A 29 -8.09 -11.71 26.29
CA GLY A 29 -7.72 -12.48 25.10
C GLY A 29 -8.25 -11.83 23.81
N LEU A 30 -9.52 -11.43 23.78
CA LEU A 30 -10.07 -10.72 22.63
C LEU A 30 -9.37 -9.36 22.43
N SER A 31 -9.18 -8.58 23.49
CA SER A 31 -8.47 -7.29 23.37
C SER A 31 -7.05 -7.48 22.84
N TYR A 32 -6.36 -8.56 23.21
CA TYR A 32 -5.05 -8.90 22.70
C TYR A 32 -5.08 -9.18 21.19
N ILE A 33 -6.00 -10.01 20.71
CA ILE A 33 -6.11 -10.31 19.28
C ILE A 33 -6.48 -9.05 18.48
N PHE A 34 -7.46 -8.27 18.96
CA PHE A 34 -7.86 -7.02 18.29
C PHE A 34 -6.77 -5.93 18.35
N SER A 35 -5.83 -6.01 19.31
CA SER A 35 -4.72 -5.06 19.40
C SER A 35 -3.78 -5.10 18.19
N VAL A 36 -3.74 -6.23 17.48
CA VAL A 36 -3.00 -6.39 16.22
C VAL A 36 -3.54 -5.46 15.14
N LEU A 37 -4.83 -5.15 15.17
CA LEU A 37 -5.47 -4.28 14.17
C LEU A 37 -5.40 -2.80 14.54
N GLY A 38 -5.49 -2.49 15.84
CA GLY A 38 -5.57 -1.13 16.35
C GLY A 38 -5.95 -1.12 17.83
N ARG A 39 -6.50 -0.02 18.34
CA ARG A 39 -6.88 0.08 19.76
C ARG A 39 -8.32 -0.40 19.98
N PRO A 40 -8.58 -1.49 20.72
CA PRO A 40 -9.94 -1.92 21.03
C PRO A 40 -10.66 -0.86 21.88
N LEU A 41 -11.88 -0.48 21.48
CA LEU A 41 -12.70 0.53 22.17
C LEU A 41 -13.89 -0.11 22.87
N TYR A 42 -14.73 -0.82 22.12
CA TYR A 42 -16.03 -1.31 22.60
C TYR A 42 -16.32 -2.72 22.13
N MET A 43 -16.81 -3.57 23.02
CA MET A 43 -17.25 -4.92 22.71
C MET A 43 -18.78 -4.94 22.63
N ASP A 44 -19.34 -5.64 21.64
CA ASP A 44 -20.80 -5.75 21.53
C ASP A 44 -21.39 -6.63 22.66
N ALA A 45 -22.69 -6.51 22.91
CA ALA A 45 -23.34 -7.22 24.00
C ALA A 45 -23.25 -8.76 23.88
N PRO A 46 -23.48 -9.37 22.69
CA PRO A 46 -23.34 -10.82 22.51
C PRO A 46 -21.92 -11.32 22.80
N THR A 47 -20.87 -10.62 22.33
CA THR A 47 -19.47 -10.99 22.59
C THR A 47 -19.13 -10.82 24.07
N LYS A 48 -19.55 -9.70 24.68
CA LYS A 48 -19.31 -9.42 26.10
C LYS A 48 -19.95 -10.46 27.02
N ASN A 49 -21.19 -10.86 26.71
CA ASN A 49 -21.96 -11.83 27.49
C ASN A 49 -21.68 -13.28 27.08
N ARG A 50 -20.81 -13.51 26.07
CA ARG A 50 -20.48 -14.84 25.52
C ARG A 50 -21.73 -15.65 25.12
N GLN A 51 -22.75 -14.97 24.59
CA GLN A 51 -24.03 -15.58 24.23
C GLN A 51 -23.94 -16.38 22.92
N SER A 52 -23.05 -15.96 22.01
CA SER A 52 -22.76 -16.67 20.75
C SER A 52 -21.26 -16.64 20.52
N LEU A 53 -20.67 -17.82 20.38
CA LEU A 53 -19.23 -17.99 20.11
C LEU A 53 -18.92 -18.15 18.61
N ALA A 54 -19.90 -17.83 17.74
CA ALA A 54 -19.72 -17.92 16.29
C ALA A 54 -18.71 -16.88 15.77
N TYR A 55 -18.76 -15.65 16.32
CA TYR A 55 -17.82 -14.59 16.01
C TYR A 55 -17.73 -13.58 17.15
N ALA A 56 -16.54 -13.05 17.39
CA ALA A 56 -16.34 -11.95 18.32
C ALA A 56 -16.42 -10.62 17.56
N ARG A 57 -17.21 -9.66 18.04
CA ARG A 57 -17.36 -8.35 17.40
C ARG A 57 -16.94 -7.22 18.34
N ILE A 58 -15.94 -6.45 17.91
CA ILE A 58 -15.37 -5.33 18.67
C ILE A 58 -15.19 -4.11 17.75
N CYS A 59 -15.44 -2.93 18.30
CA CYS A 59 -15.11 -1.66 17.71
C CYS A 59 -13.65 -1.33 18.03
N VAL A 60 -12.84 -1.16 16.99
CA VAL A 60 -11.40 -0.90 17.09
C VAL A 60 -11.10 0.43 16.44
N ASP A 61 -10.32 1.27 17.11
CA ASP A 61 -9.77 2.48 16.56
C ASP A 61 -8.59 2.13 15.65
N MET A 62 -8.80 2.19 14.34
CA MET A 62 -7.82 1.76 13.35
C MET A 62 -7.16 2.97 12.68
N SER A 63 -5.84 2.86 12.48
CA SER A 63 -5.07 3.89 11.77
C SER A 63 -5.27 3.79 10.26
N ALA A 64 -5.32 4.93 9.56
CA ALA A 64 -5.28 5.02 8.10
C ALA A 64 -3.96 4.50 7.49
N SER A 65 -2.91 4.35 8.30
CA SER A 65 -1.66 3.72 7.90
C SER A 65 -1.66 2.20 8.06
N SER A 66 -2.52 1.66 8.93
CA SER A 66 -2.56 0.24 9.23
C SER A 66 -3.16 -0.57 8.08
N PRO A 67 -2.67 -1.80 7.85
CA PRO A 67 -3.31 -2.72 6.93
C PRO A 67 -4.66 -3.19 7.50
N PHE A 68 -5.58 -3.57 6.61
CA PHE A 68 -6.87 -4.19 6.95
C PHE A 68 -6.82 -5.69 6.59
N PRO A 69 -6.07 -6.52 7.34
CA PRO A 69 -5.88 -7.92 7.00
C PRO A 69 -7.18 -8.72 7.09
N SER A 70 -7.36 -9.71 6.21
CA SER A 70 -8.49 -10.65 6.27
C SER A 70 -8.29 -11.81 7.24
N SER A 71 -7.07 -11.97 7.78
CA SER A 71 -6.72 -13.04 8.72
C SER A 71 -5.56 -12.63 9.61
N ILE A 72 -5.56 -13.11 10.85
CA ILE A 72 -4.48 -12.92 11.82
C ILE A 72 -3.93 -14.30 12.17
N LEU A 73 -2.61 -14.44 12.16
CA LEU A 73 -1.91 -15.63 12.59
C LEU A 73 -1.52 -15.45 14.05
N LEU A 74 -1.93 -16.39 14.91
CA LEU A 74 -1.62 -16.38 16.34
C LEU A 74 -0.74 -17.58 16.67
N ASP A 75 0.36 -17.30 17.35
CA ASP A 75 1.23 -18.33 17.91
C ASP A 75 0.73 -18.72 19.31
N LEU A 76 0.63 -20.03 19.53
CA LEU A 76 0.22 -20.63 20.79
C LEU A 76 1.46 -21.14 21.52
N ASP A 77 1.40 -21.16 22.85
CA ASP A 77 2.52 -21.51 23.74
C ASP A 77 3.07 -22.93 23.49
N GLU A 78 2.27 -23.81 22.91
CA GLU A 78 2.60 -25.21 22.61
C GLU A 78 3.30 -25.38 21.25
N GLY A 79 3.73 -24.29 20.59
CA GLY A 79 4.32 -24.31 19.25
C GLY A 79 3.30 -24.53 18.12
N GLY A 80 2.01 -24.51 18.46
CA GLY A 80 0.92 -24.50 17.49
C GLY A 80 0.68 -23.10 16.95
N THR A 81 0.19 -23.01 15.72
CA THR A 81 -0.23 -21.75 15.13
C THR A 81 -1.68 -21.87 14.71
N MET A 82 -2.46 -20.82 14.92
CA MET A 82 -3.85 -20.77 14.48
C MET A 82 -4.13 -19.54 13.62
N VAL A 83 -5.09 -19.67 12.71
CA VAL A 83 -5.54 -18.57 11.85
C VAL A 83 -6.92 -18.11 12.29
N VAL A 84 -7.00 -16.84 12.67
CA VAL A 84 -8.24 -16.14 13.00
C VAL A 84 -8.70 -15.36 11.78
N GLY A 85 -9.93 -15.61 11.32
CA GLY A 85 -10.52 -14.87 10.21
C GLY A 85 -10.99 -13.48 10.64
N VAL A 86 -10.80 -12.47 9.79
CA VAL A 86 -11.18 -11.08 10.07
C VAL A 86 -12.14 -10.57 9.00
N GLU A 87 -13.30 -10.09 9.42
CA GLU A 87 -14.28 -9.43 8.55
C GLU A 87 -14.59 -8.03 9.06
N TYR A 88 -14.74 -7.13 8.11
CA TYR A 88 -15.09 -5.74 8.36
C TYR A 88 -16.45 -5.47 7.69
N PRO A 89 -17.54 -5.28 8.47
CA PRO A 89 -18.84 -4.93 7.91
C PRO A 89 -18.80 -3.64 7.09
N TRP A 90 -17.89 -2.73 7.42
CA TRP A 90 -17.62 -1.51 6.67
C TRP A 90 -16.12 -1.20 6.70
N LYS A 91 -15.56 -0.84 5.54
CA LYS A 91 -14.13 -0.53 5.38
C LYS A 91 -13.95 0.93 4.94
N PRO A 92 -13.42 1.82 5.79
CA PRO A 92 -13.11 3.18 5.38
C PRO A 92 -11.99 3.19 4.35
N GLN A 93 -12.08 4.09 3.37
CA GLN A 93 -11.02 4.30 2.39
C GLN A 93 -10.02 5.31 2.94
N ALA A 94 -8.79 4.86 3.20
CA ALA A 94 -7.67 5.73 3.53
C ALA A 94 -7.00 6.23 2.24
N CYS A 95 -6.62 7.51 2.22
CA CYS A 95 -5.80 8.03 1.13
C CYS A 95 -4.41 7.38 1.17
N SER A 96 -3.95 6.80 0.06
CA SER A 96 -2.65 6.14 0.00
C SER A 96 -1.47 7.12 0.01
N LEU A 97 -1.70 8.40 -0.32
CA LEU A 97 -0.67 9.43 -0.42
C LEU A 97 -0.39 10.13 0.91
N CYS A 98 -1.43 10.48 1.66
CA CYS A 98 -1.30 11.19 2.93
C CYS A 98 -1.61 10.34 4.16
N LYS A 99 -2.15 9.12 3.98
CA LYS A 99 -2.56 8.22 5.08
C LYS A 99 -3.58 8.87 6.03
N VAL A 100 -4.55 9.58 5.47
CA VAL A 100 -5.67 10.20 6.20
C VAL A 100 -7.00 9.66 5.65
N PHE A 101 -8.01 9.55 6.49
CA PHE A 101 -9.38 9.25 6.06
C PHE A 101 -10.11 10.51 5.55
N GLY A 102 -11.14 10.31 4.72
CA GLY A 102 -12.08 11.38 4.35
C GLY A 102 -11.89 12.00 2.97
N HIS A 103 -10.90 11.56 2.19
CA HIS A 103 -10.81 11.96 0.78
C HIS A 103 -10.15 10.90 -0.11
N PRO A 104 -10.50 10.84 -1.42
CA PRO A 104 -9.81 9.98 -2.36
C PRO A 104 -8.41 10.50 -2.71
N ASN A 105 -7.56 9.65 -3.27
CA ASN A 105 -6.21 10.00 -3.71
C ASN A 105 -6.18 11.18 -4.69
N LYS A 106 -7.19 11.31 -5.55
CA LYS A 106 -7.29 12.35 -6.58
C LYS A 106 -7.40 13.76 -6.01
N SER A 107 -8.00 13.90 -4.83
CA SER A 107 -8.20 15.18 -4.13
C SER A 107 -7.23 15.34 -2.96
N CYS A 108 -6.15 14.55 -2.93
CA CYS A 108 -5.16 14.65 -1.88
C CYS A 108 -4.33 15.93 -2.03
N PRO A 109 -4.13 16.72 -0.96
CA PRO A 109 -3.23 17.88 -0.99
C PRO A 109 -1.78 17.51 -1.33
N LYS A 110 -1.36 16.26 -1.03
CA LYS A 110 -0.03 15.72 -1.36
C LYS A 110 0.02 15.10 -2.76
N ALA A 111 -1.06 15.11 -3.53
CA ALA A 111 -1.03 14.63 -4.90
C ALA A 111 -0.20 15.61 -5.74
N VAL A 112 0.97 15.16 -6.21
CA VAL A 112 1.75 15.88 -7.19
C VAL A 112 0.90 16.02 -8.44
N ARG A 113 0.45 17.24 -8.76
CA ARG A 113 -0.13 17.54 -10.07
C ARG A 113 0.95 17.20 -11.10
N ARG A 114 0.64 16.28 -12.01
CA ARG A 114 1.46 16.09 -13.21
C ARG A 114 1.27 17.34 -14.07
N GLU A 115 2.07 18.36 -13.82
CA GLU A 115 2.17 19.49 -14.72
C GLU A 115 2.89 18.99 -15.97
N TRP A 116 2.30 19.22 -17.14
CA TRP A 116 2.92 18.90 -18.42
C TRP A 116 4.23 19.68 -18.52
N LEU A 117 5.36 19.01 -18.33
CA LEU A 117 6.66 19.58 -18.67
C LEU A 117 6.83 19.46 -20.19
N PRO A 118 7.00 20.58 -20.93
CA PRO A 118 7.25 20.52 -22.36
C PRO A 118 8.51 19.67 -22.61
N LYS A 119 8.39 18.71 -23.53
CA LYS A 119 9.48 17.81 -23.90
C LYS A 119 10.66 18.65 -24.41
N GLN A 120 11.81 18.56 -23.75
CA GLN A 120 13.01 19.22 -24.26
C GLN A 120 13.34 18.61 -25.62
N VAL A 121 13.32 19.46 -26.66
CA VAL A 121 13.80 19.11 -27.99
C VAL A 121 15.31 18.94 -27.85
N VAL A 122 15.75 17.68 -27.81
CA VAL A 122 17.17 17.34 -27.97
C VAL A 122 17.57 17.70 -29.40
N GLU A 123 18.39 18.74 -29.56
CA GLU A 123 19.02 19.03 -30.85
C GLU A 123 19.93 17.85 -31.22
N ALA A 124 19.66 17.26 -32.38
CA ALA A 124 20.44 16.15 -32.91
C ALA A 124 21.86 16.63 -33.26
N CYS A 125 22.88 16.06 -32.61
CA CYS A 125 24.26 16.23 -33.00
C CYS A 125 24.46 15.59 -34.38
N ARG A 126 24.76 16.41 -35.40
CA ARG A 126 24.93 16.00 -36.80
C ARG A 126 26.30 15.37 -36.98
N ASP A 127 26.35 14.04 -36.92
CA ASP A 127 27.58 13.24 -37.06
C ASP A 127 28.14 13.38 -38.49
N GLN A 128 29.28 14.05 -38.67
CA GLN A 128 29.99 14.14 -39.95
C GLN A 128 31.03 13.02 -40.05
N ARG A 129 30.61 11.83 -40.48
CA ARG A 129 31.57 10.74 -40.73
C ARG A 129 31.25 9.93 -41.99
N THR A 130 31.29 10.56 -43.15
CA THR A 130 31.44 9.85 -44.44
C THR A 130 32.14 10.72 -45.49
N ARG A 131 33.47 10.65 -45.56
CA ARG A 131 34.24 10.88 -46.81
C ARG A 131 35.44 9.96 -46.87
N ARG A 132 35.20 8.71 -47.29
CA ARG A 132 36.18 7.91 -48.04
C ARG A 132 35.46 7.26 -49.21
N ALA A 133 35.44 7.97 -50.33
CA ALA A 133 35.28 7.40 -51.66
C ALA A 133 36.59 7.70 -52.40
N GLY A 134 37.18 6.65 -52.98
CA GLY A 134 38.56 6.62 -53.41
C GLY A 134 38.88 7.42 -54.66
N SER A 135 40.17 7.70 -54.82
CA SER A 135 40.77 8.10 -56.07
C SER A 135 41.99 7.21 -56.33
N LEU A 136 41.80 6.21 -57.20
CA LEU A 136 42.88 5.50 -57.86
C LEU A 136 43.71 6.51 -58.66
N SER A 137 45.00 6.63 -58.34
CA SER A 137 45.95 7.41 -59.14
C SER A 137 47.04 6.48 -59.67
N ARG A 138 46.73 5.86 -60.81
CA ARG A 138 47.57 5.72 -62.01
C ARG A 138 49.09 5.92 -61.82
N GLU A 139 49.82 4.84 -61.54
CA GLU A 139 51.26 4.79 -61.81
C GLU A 139 51.51 4.72 -63.32
N ARG A 140 52.48 5.49 -63.78
CA ARG A 140 52.89 5.61 -65.17
C ARG A 140 54.37 5.22 -65.29
N ASN A 141 54.64 4.46 -66.36
CA ASN A 141 55.92 4.21 -67.04
C ASN A 141 56.85 3.11 -66.48
N PRO A 142 57.69 2.45 -67.32
CA PRO A 142 58.24 2.96 -68.60
C PRO A 142 58.23 2.01 -69.83
N GLY A 143 58.16 2.62 -71.01
CA GLY A 143 59.05 2.40 -72.15
C GLY A 143 59.30 0.97 -72.67
N LEU A 144 58.54 0.56 -73.69
CA LEU A 144 59.00 -0.37 -74.73
C LEU A 144 59.80 0.40 -75.78
N ARG A 145 61.06 0.01 -76.04
CA ARG A 145 61.68 0.02 -77.37
C ARG A 145 62.92 -0.86 -77.38
N TRP A 146 62.78 -1.99 -78.10
CA TRP A 146 63.75 -2.81 -78.84
C TRP A 146 65.09 -3.14 -78.19
#